data_AF-A0A1F8U723-F1
#
_entry.id   AF-A0A1F8U723-F1
#
_cell.length_a   1.000
_cell.length_b   1.000
_cell.length_c   1.000
_cell.angle_alpha   90.00
_cell.angle_beta   90.00
_cell.angle_gamma   90.00
#
_symmetry.space_group_name_H-M   'P 1'
#
loop_
_entity.id
_entity.type
_entity.pdbx_description
1 polymer ?
#
loop_
_entity_poly.entity_id
_entity_poly.type
_entity_poly.pdbx_seq_one_letter_code
_entity_poly.pdbx_strand_id
1 'polypeptide(L)'
;MEVVTHADLDVLSVFSDGGTTLVRVESPARLNGHRVAQMNIPGEVSVTAISRNDHTFIPVSGTEFQEGDVIYLAVISSAMLRLEELLGIERR
;
A
#
# COMPACT_ATOMS: atom_id res chain seq x y z
N MET A 1 -6.45 -31.21 28.96
CA MET A 1 -5.36 -30.22 28.90
C MET A 1 -5.70 -29.30 27.76
N GLU A 2 -6.20 -28.11 28.09
CA GLU A 2 -6.70 -27.14 27.14
C GLU A 2 -5.71 -25.99 27.09
N VAL A 3 -5.32 -25.58 25.88
CA VAL A 3 -4.69 -24.29 25.65
C VAL A 3 -5.31 -23.74 24.37
N VAL A 4 -6.30 -22.85 24.53
CA VAL A 4 -6.77 -22.00 23.44
C VAL A 4 -5.92 -20.73 23.49
N THR A 5 -4.97 -20.59 22.58
CA THR A 5 -4.25 -19.32 22.39
C THR A 5 -5.13 -18.38 21.57
N HIS A 6 -5.95 -17.57 22.22
CA HIS A 6 -6.46 -16.34 21.58
C HIS A 6 -5.30 -15.34 21.58
N ALA A 7 -4.70 -15.10 20.42
CA ALA A 7 -3.86 -13.93 20.23
C ALA A 7 -4.80 -12.74 20.03
N ASP A 8 -5.02 -11.95 21.08
CA ASP A 8 -5.63 -10.62 20.95
C ASP A 8 -4.74 -9.80 20.01
N LEU A 9 -5.22 -9.57 18.78
CA LEU A 9 -4.57 -8.70 17.82
C LEU A 9 -4.81 -7.26 18.28
N ASP A 10 -3.75 -6.57 18.67
CA ASP A 10 -3.82 -5.14 18.98
C ASP A 10 -3.70 -4.32 17.70
N VAL A 11 -4.55 -3.30 17.54
CA VAL A 11 -4.58 -2.43 16.35
C VAL A 11 -3.60 -1.29 16.56
N LEU A 12 -2.44 -1.37 15.93
CA LEU A 12 -1.39 -0.36 16.04
C LEU A 12 -1.63 0.86 15.15
N SER A 13 -1.35 2.05 15.71
CA SER A 13 -1.11 3.28 14.95
C SER A 13 0.15 3.13 14.10
N VAL A 14 0.05 3.47 12.81
CA VAL A 14 0.78 2.75 11.77
C VAL A 14 2.31 2.89 11.84
N PHE A 15 2.91 4.07 12.09
CA PHE A 15 4.34 4.18 12.45
C PHE A 15 4.62 5.50 13.21
N SER A 16 5.11 5.43 14.45
CA SER A 16 5.31 6.59 15.34
C SER A 16 6.70 7.22 15.29
N ASP A 17 7.64 6.61 14.57
CA ASP A 17 9.04 7.03 14.48
C ASP A 17 9.32 7.97 13.27
N GLY A 18 8.31 8.21 12.43
CA GLY A 18 8.43 9.02 11.22
C GLY A 18 9.32 8.39 10.13
N GLY A 19 9.77 7.14 10.29
CA GLY A 19 10.60 6.44 9.32
C GLY A 19 9.80 5.93 8.12
N THR A 20 8.54 5.52 8.37
CA THR A 20 7.62 5.00 7.37
C THR A 20 6.25 5.67 7.49
N THR A 21 5.59 5.92 6.37
CA THR A 21 4.25 6.52 6.30
C THR A 21 3.31 5.59 5.54
N LEU A 22 2.08 5.43 6.02
CA LEU A 22 1.02 4.79 5.24
C LEU A 22 0.30 5.83 4.40
N VAL A 23 0.38 5.68 3.08
CA VAL A 23 -0.22 6.57 2.09
C VAL A 23 -1.44 5.90 1.47
N ARG A 24 -2.52 6.67 1.31
CA ARG A 24 -3.69 6.27 0.52
C ARG A 24 -3.71 7.09 -0.76
N VAL A 25 -3.82 6.42 -1.91
CA VAL A 25 -3.90 7.09 -3.22
C VAL A 25 -4.90 6.40 -4.12
N GLU A 26 -5.62 7.17 -4.94
CA GLU A 26 -6.42 6.60 -6.02
C GLU A 26 -5.50 6.14 -7.15
N SER A 27 -5.73 4.96 -7.71
CA SER A 27 -4.91 4.41 -8.78
C SER A 27 -4.99 5.32 -10.01
N PRO A 28 -3.89 5.99 -10.41
CA PRO A 28 -3.89 6.79 -11.63
C PRO A 28 -4.02 5.87 -12.85
N ALA A 29 -4.70 6.35 -13.90
CA ALA A 29 -4.98 5.56 -15.10
C ALA A 29 -3.74 4.92 -15.75
N ARG A 30 -2.56 5.54 -15.58
CA ARG A 30 -1.28 5.02 -16.08
C ARG A 30 -0.85 3.70 -15.45
N LEU A 31 -1.37 3.36 -14.27
CA LEU A 31 -1.06 2.12 -13.56
C LEU A 31 -2.00 0.98 -13.93
N ASN A 32 -3.11 1.25 -14.62
CA ASN A 32 -4.03 0.21 -15.04
C ASN A 32 -3.31 -0.89 -15.84
N GLY A 33 -3.54 -2.14 -15.47
CA GLY A 33 -2.88 -3.32 -16.07
C GLY A 33 -1.42 -3.54 -15.62
N HIS A 34 -0.81 -2.63 -14.86
CA HIS A 34 0.48 -2.90 -14.22
C HIS A 34 0.27 -3.76 -12.98
N ARG A 35 1.23 -4.62 -12.71
CA ARG A 35 1.22 -5.51 -11.54
C ARG A 35 1.75 -4.81 -10.31
N VAL A 36 1.23 -5.19 -9.14
CA VAL A 36 1.72 -4.74 -7.82
C VAL A 36 3.23 -4.95 -7.67
N ALA A 37 3.79 -6.03 -8.23
CA ALA A 37 5.24 -6.26 -8.25
C ALA A 37 6.05 -5.12 -8.88
N GLN A 38 5.49 -4.37 -9.84
CA GLN A 38 6.17 -3.27 -10.52
C GLN A 38 6.16 -1.98 -9.69
N MET A 39 5.25 -1.88 -8.71
CA MET A 39 5.16 -0.75 -7.78
C MET A 39 5.96 -0.99 -6.50
N ASN A 40 6.05 -2.24 -6.05
CA ASN A 40 6.83 -2.58 -4.87
C ASN A 40 8.32 -2.36 -5.12
N ILE A 41 8.94 -1.52 -4.28
CA ILE A 41 10.38 -1.29 -4.25
C ILE A 41 10.90 -1.85 -2.93
N PRO A 42 11.72 -2.92 -2.95
CA PRO A 42 12.23 -3.54 -1.74
C PRO A 42 12.87 -2.53 -0.78
N GLY A 43 12.38 -2.51 0.46
CA GLY A 43 12.88 -1.61 1.51
C GLY A 43 12.39 -0.16 1.42
N GLU A 44 11.66 0.22 0.36
CA GLU A 44 11.23 1.61 0.14
C GLU A 44 9.71 1.75 0.06
N VAL A 45 9.06 0.97 -0.81
CA VAL A 45 7.63 1.08 -1.14
C VAL A 45 7.00 -0.30 -1.12
N SER A 46 5.91 -0.47 -0.38
CA SER A 46 5.11 -1.69 -0.39
C SER A 46 3.62 -1.37 -0.49
N VAL A 47 2.94 -1.93 -1.48
CA VAL A 47 1.48 -1.98 -1.52
C VAL A 47 1.00 -2.93 -0.43
N THR A 48 0.22 -2.42 0.52
CA THR A 48 -0.27 -3.18 1.68
C THR A 48 -1.70 -3.64 1.49
N ALA A 49 -2.54 -2.85 0.82
CA ALA A 49 -3.92 -3.19 0.50
C ALA A 49 -4.40 -2.47 -0.76
N ILE A 50 -5.41 -3.04 -1.41
CA ILE A 50 -6.17 -2.39 -2.48
C ILE A 50 -7.64 -2.45 -2.08
N SER A 51 -8.35 -1.32 -2.17
CA SER A 51 -9.80 -1.28 -2.16
C SER A 51 -10.31 -1.19 -3.59
N ARG A 52 -11.15 -2.16 -3.99
CA ARG A 52 -11.78 -2.24 -5.31
C ARG A 52 -13.24 -2.64 -5.12
N ASN A 53 -14.17 -1.89 -5.72
CA ASN A 53 -15.61 -2.17 -5.63
C ASN A 53 -16.08 -2.42 -4.17
N ASP A 54 -15.75 -1.49 -3.27
CA ASP A 54 -16.09 -1.55 -1.83
C ASP A 54 -15.48 -2.73 -1.05
N HIS A 55 -14.60 -3.52 -1.66
CA HIS A 55 -13.88 -4.60 -1.01
C HIS A 55 -12.40 -4.28 -0.88
N THR A 56 -11.86 -4.37 0.33
CA THR A 56 -10.43 -4.18 0.60
C THR A 56 -9.76 -5.52 0.81
N PHE A 57 -8.67 -5.77 0.08
CA PHE A 57 -7.92 -7.02 0.14
C PHE A 57 -6.41 -6.77 0.10
N ILE A 58 -5.65 -7.75 0.59
CA ILE A 58 -4.18 -7.75 0.48
C ILE A 58 -3.84 -8.32 -0.90
N PRO A 59 -3.22 -7.54 -1.80
CA PRO A 59 -2.90 -8.03 -3.13
C PRO A 59 -1.71 -8.99 -3.10
N VAL A 60 -1.63 -9.85 -4.12
CA VAL A 60 -0.42 -10.62 -4.41
C VAL A 60 0.42 -9.87 -5.44
N SER A 61 1.69 -10.25 -5.61
CA SER A 61 2.60 -9.60 -6.57
C SER A 61 2.06 -9.57 -8.00
N GLY A 62 1.25 -10.56 -8.38
CA GLY A 62 0.62 -10.65 -9.69
C GLY A 62 -0.70 -9.88 -9.83
N THR A 63 -1.23 -9.28 -8.76
CA THR A 63 -2.45 -8.47 -8.83
C THR A 63 -2.20 -7.27 -9.72
N GLU A 64 -3.08 -7.07 -10.71
CA GLU A 64 -3.04 -5.91 -11.60
C GLU A 64 -3.90 -4.78 -11.02
N PHE A 65 -3.41 -3.54 -11.12
CA PHE A 65 -4.20 -2.36 -10.79
C PHE A 65 -5.30 -2.15 -11.84
N GLN A 66 -6.45 -1.68 -11.37
CA GLN A 66 -7.63 -1.42 -12.18
C GLN A 66 -8.12 0.01 -11.94
N GLU A 67 -8.91 0.49 -12.89
CA GLU A 67 -9.59 1.77 -12.75
C GLU A 67 -10.53 1.73 -11.54
N GLY A 68 -10.52 2.81 -10.75
CA GLY A 68 -11.30 2.90 -9.51
C GLY A 68 -10.64 2.25 -8.29
N ASP A 69 -9.46 1.65 -8.42
CA ASP A 69 -8.71 1.15 -7.27
C ASP A 69 -8.28 2.29 -6.35
N VAL A 70 -8.33 2.02 -5.05
CA VAL A 70 -7.63 2.81 -4.02
C VAL A 70 -6.50 1.95 -3.47
N ILE A 71 -5.28 2.48 -3.54
CA ILE A 71 -4.05 1.78 -3.16
C ILE A 71 -3.58 2.33 -1.81
N TYR A 72 -3.26 1.41 -0.90
CA TYR A 72 -2.63 1.70 0.38
C TYR A 72 -1.18 1.25 0.34
N LEU A 73 -0.26 2.16 0.66
CA LEU A 73 1.18 1.97 0.51
C LEU A 73 1.89 2.27 1.83
N ALA A 74 2.73 1.36 2.31
CA ALA A 74 3.74 1.68 3.31
C ALA A 74 4.98 2.19 2.59
N VAL A 75 5.46 3.36 2.98
CA VAL A 75 6.54 4.04 2.26
C VAL A 75 7.49 4.72 3.22
N ILE A 76 8.79 4.46 3.07
CA ILE A 76 9.78 5.16 3.87
C ILE A 76 9.82 6.65 3.51
N SER A 77 10.09 7.51 4.49
CA SER A 77 10.04 8.96 4.30
C SER A 77 10.97 9.46 3.18
N SER A 78 12.13 8.82 2.98
CA SER A 78 13.08 9.17 1.90
C SER A 78 12.63 8.76 0.50
N ALA A 79 11.65 7.86 0.37
CA ALA A 79 11.13 7.39 -0.91
C ALA A 79 9.88 8.15 -1.38
N MET A 80 9.43 9.16 -0.61
CA MET A 80 8.19 9.89 -0.94
C MET A 80 8.25 10.62 -2.27
N LEU A 81 9.34 11.34 -2.55
CA LEU A 81 9.50 12.05 -3.81
C LEU A 81 9.47 11.08 -5.01
N ARG A 82 10.15 9.94 -4.88
CA ARG A 82 10.18 8.90 -5.90
C ARG A 82 8.79 8.29 -6.14
N LEU A 83 8.00 8.10 -5.08
CA LEU A 83 6.63 7.62 -5.22
C LEU A 83 5.76 8.65 -5.96
N GLU A 84 5.87 9.94 -5.61
CA GLU A 84 5.15 11.03 -6.28
C GLU A 84 5.45 11.05 -7.79
N GLU A 85 6.73 10.89 -8.18
CA GLU A 85 7.17 10.79 -9.58
C GLU A 85 6.59 9.56 -10.31
N LEU A 86 6.60 8.39 -9.66
CA LEU A 86 6.04 7.15 -10.22
C LEU A 86 4.53 7.28 -10.45
N LEU A 87 3.82 7.93 -9.52
CA LEU A 87 2.40 8.18 -9.63
C LEU A 87 2.09 9.33 -10.60
N GLY A 88 3.05 10.22 -10.87
CA GLY A 88 2.86 11.41 -11.70
C GLY A 88 1.98 12.46 -11.03
N ILE A 89 2.06 12.58 -9.69
CA ILE A 89 1.27 13.50 -8.88
C ILE A 89 2.19 14.64 -8.42
N GLU A 90 1.83 15.88 -8.73
CA GLU A 90 2.52 17.07 -8.19
C GLU A 90 1.83 17.50 -6.89
N ARG A 91 2.60 17.84 -5.83
CA ARG A 91 2.02 18.40 -4.60
C ARG A 91 1.30 19.72 -4.90
N ARG A 92 0.04 19.83 -4.48
CA ARG A 92 -0.67 21.11 -4.38
C ARG A 92 -0.58 21.70 -2.98
#